data_AF-A0A8H5LRA6-F1
#
_entry.id   AF-A0A8H5LRA6-F1
#
_cell.length_a   1.000
_cell.length_b   1.000
_cell.length_c   1.000
_cell.angle_alpha   90.00
_cell.angle_beta   90.00
_cell.angle_gamma   90.00
#
_symmetry.space_group_name_H-M   'P 1'
#
loop_
_entity.id
_entity.type
_entity.pdbx_description
1 polymer ?
#
loop_
_entity_poly.entity_id
_entity_poly.type
_entity_poly.pdbx_seq_one_letter_code
_entity_poly.pdbx_strand_id
1 'polypeptide(L)'
;MVSVSKTDSGKTYRAVSVLLYSVCGLRLSVWEFRTRTLNESTVILEYINEYVCILSESNKGPSLLPPITNPSAKRSHLTTFKDARALVRLQSDHINRSVVPAFYRFLQAQDLDAQISAGKEYHASIETLVGLFERMEKEVDPAKNGVTGEGEKKALTSGLGLWIDGNEDLGWVDVMVGPWLYRSKNVLKHYRGFELPPGTKFNKWLDRLFQHPYFRRTCSTDDLYLDSYERYAFNRPNTSQVANAINSGRGLP
;
A
#
# COMPACT_ATOMS: atom_id res chain seq x y z
N MET A 1 -2.94 5.79 15.46
CA MET A 1 -1.70 5.73 16.25
C MET A 1 -1.40 4.27 16.53
N VAL A 2 -0.37 3.68 15.91
CA VAL A 2 0.05 2.30 16.24
C VAL A 2 1.25 2.42 17.16
N SER A 3 1.09 1.98 18.41
CA SER A 3 2.19 1.83 19.35
C SER A 3 2.52 0.35 19.45
N VAL A 4 3.76 -0.01 19.12
CA VAL A 4 4.30 -1.34 19.38
C VAL A 4 5.35 -1.18 20.46
N SER A 5 5.11 -1.81 21.60
CA SER A 5 6.09 -1.94 22.69
C SER A 5 6.50 -3.40 22.81
N LYS A 6 7.81 -3.67 22.67
CA LYS A 6 8.40 -4.97 23.02
C LYS A 6 9.44 -4.73 24.11
N THR A 7 9.38 -5.56 25.15
CA THR A 7 10.38 -5.59 26.22
C THR A 7 11.17 -6.87 26.05
N ASP A 8 12.48 -6.76 25.87
CA ASP A 8 13.38 -7.91 25.86
C ASP A 8 14.65 -7.54 26.63
N SER A 9 15.15 -8.46 27.46
CA SER A 9 16.37 -8.30 28.27
C SER A 9 16.53 -6.96 29.03
N GLY A 10 15.43 -6.41 29.58
CA GLY A 10 15.45 -5.14 30.32
C GLY A 10 15.45 -3.88 29.44
N LYS A 11 15.45 -4.03 28.11
CA LYS A 11 15.35 -2.92 27.15
C LYS A 11 13.90 -2.75 26.70
N THR A 12 13.32 -1.58 26.96
CA THR A 12 11.97 -1.23 26.49
C THR A 12 12.08 -0.48 25.16
N TYR A 13 11.60 -1.07 24.08
CA TYR A 13 11.52 -0.42 22.77
C TYR A 13 10.12 0.16 22.61
N ARG A 14 10.01 1.48 22.41
CA ARG A 14 8.75 2.15 22.04
C ARG A 14 8.85 2.62 20.60
N ALA A 15 8.13 1.97 19.70
CA ALA A 15 7.83 2.53 18.38
C ALA A 15 6.52 3.31 18.50
N VAL A 16 6.57 4.62 18.27
CA VAL A 16 5.38 5.45 18.16
C VAL A 16 5.21 5.79 16.67
N SER A 17 4.29 5.08 16.01
CA SER A 17 3.84 5.49 14.68
C SER A 17 2.80 6.59 14.85
N VAL A 18 3.21 7.82 14.52
CA VAL A 18 2.34 8.97 14.44
C VAL A 18 1.87 9.09 13.00
N LEU A 19 0.76 8.41 12.69
CA LEU A 19 -0.08 8.77 11.53
C LEU A 19 -0.86 10.02 11.93
N LEU A 20 -0.20 11.18 11.90
CA LEU A 20 -0.88 12.47 11.91
C LEU A 20 -1.07 12.89 10.45
N TYR A 21 -2.27 13.39 10.18
CA TYR A 21 -2.65 14.23 9.05
C TYR A 21 -1.46 14.71 8.18
N SER A 22 -1.49 14.30 6.91
CA SER A 22 -0.61 14.69 5.81
C SER A 22 0.86 14.25 5.83
N VAL A 23 1.47 13.75 6.91
CA VAL A 23 2.87 13.24 6.85
C VAL A 23 3.08 12.05 7.80
N CYS A 24 3.48 10.90 7.26
CA CYS A 24 3.95 9.77 8.09
C CYS A 24 5.37 10.07 8.61
N GLY A 25 5.55 10.07 9.93
CA GLY A 25 6.86 10.17 10.58
C GLY A 25 7.07 9.02 11.57
N LEU A 26 8.27 8.44 11.56
CA LEU A 26 8.69 7.41 12.53
C LEU A 26 9.79 7.96 13.44
N ARG A 27 9.51 8.00 14.74
CA ARG A 27 10.52 8.30 15.77
C ARG A 27 10.90 7.02 16.50
N LEU A 28 12.19 6.72 16.50
CA LEU A 28 12.77 5.57 17.19
C LEU A 28 13.52 6.07 18.43
N SER A 29 13.01 5.73 19.61
CA SER A 29 13.68 5.96 20.88
C SER A 29 14.30 4.67 21.38
N VAL A 30 15.63 4.54 21.25
CA VAL A 30 16.42 3.49 21.88
C VAL A 30 17.11 4.13 23.09
N TRP A 31 16.91 3.56 24.28
CA TRP A 31 17.37 4.11 25.56
C TRP A 31 18.89 4.40 25.63
N GLU A 32 19.70 3.77 24.78
CA GLU A 32 21.17 3.93 24.75
C GLU A 32 21.72 4.77 23.58
N PHE A 33 20.89 5.26 22.65
CA PHE A 33 21.37 5.99 21.46
C PHE A 33 20.54 7.23 21.10
N ARG A 34 21.19 8.16 20.38
CA ARG A 34 20.57 9.37 19.81
C ARG A 34 19.30 8.98 19.03
N THR A 35 18.19 9.67 19.31
CA THR A 35 16.91 9.47 18.62
C THR A 35 17.10 9.60 17.12
N ARG A 36 16.62 8.60 16.36
CA ARG A 36 16.57 8.65 14.89
C ARG A 36 15.14 8.93 14.45
N THR A 37 15.01 9.73 13.41
CA THR A 37 13.75 10.09 12.78
C THR A 37 13.81 9.74 11.31
N LEU A 38 12.77 9.08 10.82
CA LEU A 38 12.59 8.78 9.41
C LEU A 38 11.29 9.45 8.94
N ASN A 39 11.34 10.07 7.77
CA ASN A 39 10.20 10.52 6.98
C ASN A 39 10.09 9.64 5.72
N GLU A 40 9.11 9.94 4.87
CA GLU A 40 8.70 9.14 3.70
C GLU A 40 8.05 7.80 4.07
N SER A 41 6.77 7.67 3.71
CA SER A 41 5.98 6.48 4.04
C SER A 41 6.59 5.19 3.49
N THR A 42 7.13 5.21 2.28
CA THR A 42 7.80 4.07 1.64
C THR A 42 9.08 3.66 2.37
N VAL A 43 9.90 4.63 2.78
CA VAL A 43 11.14 4.38 3.52
C VAL A 43 10.83 3.84 4.91
N ILE A 44 9.83 4.42 5.59
CA ILE A 44 9.35 3.93 6.89
C ILE A 44 8.84 2.49 6.78
N LEU A 45 8.07 2.17 5.72
CA LEU A 45 7.56 0.83 5.50
C LEU A 45 8.67 -0.18 5.21
N GLU A 46 9.68 0.16 4.39
CA GLU A 46 10.82 -0.73 4.15
C GLU A 46 11.61 -0.95 5.44
N TYR A 47 11.87 0.12 6.21
CA TYR A 47 12.55 0.03 7.50
C TYR A 47 11.81 -0.88 8.49
N ILE A 48 10.49 -0.72 8.64
CA ILE A 48 9.67 -1.55 9.53
C ILE A 48 9.71 -3.01 9.05
N ASN A 49 9.57 -3.25 7.75
CA ASN A 49 9.58 -4.59 7.17
C ASN A 49 10.91 -5.30 7.45
N GLU A 50 12.05 -4.63 7.22
CA GLU A 50 13.38 -5.17 7.51
C GLU A 50 13.58 -5.40 9.01
N TYR A 51 13.18 -4.44 9.86
CA TYR A 51 13.34 -4.54 11.30
C TYR A 51 12.56 -5.71 11.90
N VAL A 52 11.31 -5.93 11.46
CA VAL A 52 10.50 -7.08 11.90
C VAL A 52 11.10 -8.40 11.46
N CYS A 53 11.70 -8.47 10.26
CA CYS A 53 12.39 -9.67 9.80
C CYS A 53 13.57 -10.03 10.72
N ILE A 54 14.41 -9.03 11.05
CA ILE A 54 15.59 -9.21 11.92
C ILE A 54 15.19 -9.65 13.34
N LEU A 55 14.13 -9.08 13.90
CA LEU A 55 13.69 -9.39 15.27
C LEU A 55 12.98 -10.75 15.41
N SER A 56 12.64 -11.39 14.30
CA SER A 56 12.05 -12.73 14.34
C SER A 56 13.16 -13.76 14.58
N GLU A 57 13.05 -14.54 15.66
CA GLU A 57 14.05 -15.53 16.09
C GLU A 57 14.43 -16.57 15.01
N SER A 58 13.63 -16.66 13.94
CA SER A 58 13.85 -17.56 12.80
C SER A 58 14.16 -16.85 11.48
N ASN A 59 14.30 -15.50 11.42
CA ASN A 59 14.23 -14.72 10.17
C ASN A 59 12.97 -15.05 9.33
N LYS A 60 11.87 -15.44 9.99
CA LYS A 60 10.57 -15.84 9.42
C LYS A 60 9.42 -14.95 9.88
N GLY A 61 9.72 -13.72 10.31
CA GLY A 61 8.70 -12.72 10.61
C GLY A 61 7.81 -12.48 9.39
N PRO A 62 6.54 -12.09 9.58
CA PRO A 62 5.66 -11.77 8.47
C PRO A 62 6.29 -10.62 7.65
N SER A 63 6.61 -10.90 6.39
CA SER A 63 7.17 -9.93 5.44
C SER A 63 6.08 -9.52 4.47
N LEU A 64 5.95 -8.22 4.23
CA LEU A 64 5.08 -7.68 3.19
C LEU A 64 5.68 -7.85 1.78
N LEU A 65 7.00 -8.03 1.72
CA LEU A 65 7.72 -8.25 0.47
C LEU A 65 7.91 -9.74 0.21
N PRO A 66 7.91 -10.18 -1.07
CA PRO A 66 8.28 -11.53 -1.46
C PRO A 66 9.63 -11.95 -0.86
N PRO A 67 9.88 -13.24 -0.58
CA PRO A 67 11.21 -13.68 -0.14
C PRO A 67 12.28 -13.42 -1.22
N ILE A 68 13.50 -13.07 -0.81
CA ILE A 68 14.63 -12.81 -1.74
C ILE A 68 15.19 -14.12 -2.29
N THR A 69 15.20 -15.16 -1.45
CA THR A 69 15.74 -16.48 -1.77
C THR A 69 14.74 -17.53 -1.31
N ASN A 70 14.59 -18.58 -2.11
CA ASN A 70 14.02 -19.84 -1.64
C ASN A 70 15.19 -20.80 -1.36
N PRO A 71 15.41 -21.26 -0.11
CA PRO A 71 16.47 -22.23 0.21
C PRO A 71 16.39 -23.53 -0.60
N SER A 72 15.21 -23.87 -1.12
CA SER A 72 14.93 -25.08 -1.89
C SER A 72 14.83 -24.84 -3.40
N ALA A 73 14.98 -23.59 -3.87
CA ALA A 73 14.88 -23.26 -5.28
C ALA A 73 16.10 -23.75 -6.07
N LYS A 74 15.85 -24.49 -7.16
CA LYS A 74 16.87 -24.74 -8.19
C LYS A 74 17.33 -23.38 -8.76
N ARG A 75 18.58 -23.30 -9.25
CA ARG A 75 19.20 -22.05 -9.75
C ARG A 75 18.35 -21.30 -10.80
N SER A 76 17.48 -22.00 -11.53
CA SER A 76 16.51 -21.43 -12.48
C SER A 76 15.34 -20.67 -11.83
N HIS A 77 14.99 -20.94 -10.57
CA HIS A 77 13.88 -20.29 -9.87
C HIS A 77 14.30 -19.00 -9.17
N LEU A 78 15.62 -18.74 -9.02
CA LEU A 78 16.14 -17.53 -8.38
C LEU A 78 15.74 -16.23 -9.12
N THR A 79 15.49 -16.34 -10.43
CA THR A 79 15.07 -15.21 -11.28
C THR A 79 13.64 -14.77 -10.92
N THR A 80 12.70 -15.72 -10.80
CA THR A 80 11.28 -15.46 -10.49
C THR A 80 11.08 -14.68 -9.17
N PHE A 81 11.83 -15.00 -8.12
CA PHE A 81 11.70 -14.31 -6.82
C PHE A 81 12.35 -12.92 -6.79
N LYS A 82 13.47 -12.73 -7.49
CA LYS A 82 14.10 -11.41 -7.64
C LYS A 82 13.20 -10.48 -8.44
N ASP A 83 12.59 -11.00 -9.49
CA ASP A 83 11.67 -10.27 -10.34
C ASP A 83 10.39 -9.90 -9.57
N ALA A 84 9.89 -10.77 -8.69
CA ALA A 84 8.71 -10.48 -7.86
C ALA A 84 8.85 -9.20 -7.00
N ARG A 85 10.00 -8.98 -6.35
CA ARG A 85 10.25 -7.73 -5.60
C ARG A 85 10.35 -6.51 -6.53
N ALA A 86 10.93 -6.67 -7.72
CA ALA A 86 11.02 -5.59 -8.70
C ALA A 86 9.62 -5.20 -9.22
N LEU A 87 8.76 -6.17 -9.52
CA LEU A 87 7.39 -5.97 -9.94
C LEU A 87 6.56 -5.25 -8.87
N VAL A 88 6.68 -5.67 -7.61
CA VAL A 88 6.04 -5.00 -6.45
C VAL A 88 6.49 -3.54 -6.34
N ARG A 89 7.76 -3.25 -6.59
CA ARG A 89 8.28 -1.88 -6.59
C ARG A 89 7.80 -1.06 -7.78
N LEU A 90 7.71 -1.64 -8.97
CA LEU A 90 7.12 -0.99 -10.15
C LEU A 90 5.64 -0.65 -9.92
N GLN A 91 4.89 -1.57 -9.30
CA GLN A 91 3.50 -1.33 -8.90
C GLN A 91 3.40 -0.20 -7.86
N SER A 92 4.33 -0.17 -6.89
CA SER A 92 4.40 0.91 -5.89
C SER A 92 4.72 2.27 -6.51
N ASP A 93 5.62 2.30 -7.49
CA ASP A 93 5.94 3.50 -8.25
C ASP A 93 4.71 4.02 -9.02
N HIS A 94 3.99 3.14 -9.71
CA HIS A 94 2.73 3.49 -10.39
C HIS A 94 1.68 4.05 -9.42
N ILE A 95 1.55 3.48 -8.21
CA ILE A 95 0.64 4.00 -7.19
C ILE A 95 1.02 5.45 -6.83
N ASN A 96 2.28 5.69 -6.51
CA ASN A 96 2.75 7.00 -6.04
C ASN A 96 2.74 8.05 -7.15
N ARG A 97 3.04 7.67 -8.41
CA ARG A 97 3.17 8.61 -9.53
C ARG A 97 1.86 8.83 -10.29
N SER A 98 0.93 7.89 -10.23
CA SER A 98 -0.29 7.92 -11.05
C SER A 98 -1.56 7.83 -10.20
N VAL A 99 -1.71 6.79 -9.38
CA VAL A 99 -2.96 6.56 -8.63
C VAL A 99 -3.22 7.67 -7.61
N VAL A 100 -2.24 7.99 -6.76
CA VAL A 100 -2.41 9.00 -5.69
C VAL A 100 -2.60 10.41 -6.27
N PRO A 101 -1.79 10.88 -7.24
CA PRO A 101 -2.02 12.19 -7.84
C PRO A 101 -3.36 12.28 -8.57
N ALA A 102 -3.78 11.24 -9.31
CA ALA A 102 -5.07 11.22 -9.99
C ALA A 102 -6.26 11.23 -9.01
N PHE A 103 -6.15 10.54 -7.86
CA PHE A 103 -7.14 10.62 -6.78
C PHE A 103 -7.35 12.06 -6.33
N TYR A 104 -6.28 12.80 -6.03
CA TYR A 104 -6.37 14.18 -5.56
C TYR A 104 -6.84 15.14 -6.66
N ARG A 105 -6.35 14.98 -7.90
CA ARG A 105 -6.84 15.77 -9.05
C ARG A 105 -8.34 15.63 -9.20
N PHE A 106 -8.85 14.41 -9.13
CA PHE A 106 -10.28 14.16 -9.26
C PHE A 106 -11.08 14.71 -8.07
N LEU A 107 -10.59 14.52 -6.85
CA LEU A 107 -11.22 15.07 -5.66
C LEU A 107 -11.24 16.60 -5.66
N GLN A 108 -10.23 17.27 -6.21
CA GLN A 108 -10.10 18.73 -6.19
C GLN A 108 -10.72 19.42 -7.40
N ALA A 109 -11.02 18.69 -8.48
CA ALA A 109 -11.65 19.24 -9.68
C ALA A 109 -12.98 19.91 -9.33
N GLN A 110 -13.16 21.18 -9.74
CA GLN A 110 -14.33 21.98 -9.39
C GLN A 110 -15.34 22.05 -10.53
N ASP A 111 -14.89 22.37 -11.75
CA ASP A 111 -15.76 22.42 -12.92
C ASP A 111 -16.03 21.01 -13.49
N LEU A 112 -17.13 20.90 -14.24
CA LEU A 112 -17.63 19.62 -14.74
C LEU A 112 -16.64 18.95 -15.70
N ASP A 113 -16.01 19.72 -16.59
CA ASP A 113 -15.08 19.19 -17.58
C ASP A 113 -13.82 18.64 -16.91
N ALA A 114 -13.26 19.36 -15.93
CA ALA A 114 -12.15 18.89 -15.12
C ALA A 114 -12.52 17.64 -14.31
N GLN A 115 -13.74 17.58 -13.73
CA GLN A 115 -14.20 16.39 -13.00
C GLN A 115 -14.29 15.17 -13.91
N ILE A 116 -14.86 15.32 -15.11
CA ILE A 116 -14.96 14.23 -16.09
C ILE A 116 -13.55 13.76 -16.52
N SER A 117 -12.67 14.70 -16.83
CA SER A 117 -11.30 14.40 -17.27
C SER A 117 -10.50 13.69 -16.17
N ALA A 118 -10.48 14.25 -14.97
CA ALA A 118 -9.75 13.69 -13.83
C ALA A 118 -10.34 12.35 -13.35
N GLY A 119 -11.67 12.18 -13.43
CA GLY A 119 -12.32 10.91 -13.13
C GLY A 119 -11.91 9.79 -14.09
N LYS A 120 -11.84 10.09 -15.40
CA LYS A 120 -11.31 9.15 -16.42
C LYS A 120 -9.85 8.81 -16.17
N GLU A 121 -9.04 9.80 -15.84
CA GLU A 121 -7.62 9.60 -15.50
C GLU A 121 -7.47 8.67 -14.29
N TYR A 122 -8.27 8.89 -13.23
CA TYR A 122 -8.23 8.07 -12.04
C TYR A 122 -8.64 6.62 -12.34
N HIS A 123 -9.71 6.43 -13.12
CA HIS A 123 -10.14 5.09 -13.57
C HIS A 123 -9.03 4.37 -14.35
N ALA A 124 -8.44 5.03 -15.34
CA ALA A 124 -7.34 4.47 -16.14
C ALA A 124 -6.11 4.12 -15.28
N SER A 125 -5.83 4.90 -14.23
CA SER A 125 -4.74 4.60 -13.30
C SER A 125 -5.00 3.31 -12.49
N ILE A 126 -6.26 3.04 -12.10
CA ILE A 126 -6.64 1.80 -11.42
C ILE A 126 -6.59 0.62 -12.40
N GLU A 127 -7.10 0.77 -13.62
CA GLU A 127 -7.05 -0.27 -14.65
C GLU A 127 -5.60 -0.68 -14.96
N THR A 128 -4.70 0.30 -15.06
CA THR A 128 -3.26 0.03 -15.24
C THR A 128 -2.70 -0.76 -14.05
N LEU A 129 -3.07 -0.39 -12.82
CA LEU A 129 -2.63 -1.12 -11.62
C LEU A 129 -3.14 -2.56 -11.62
N VAL A 130 -4.40 -2.79 -12.01
CA VAL A 130 -4.99 -4.13 -12.16
C VAL A 130 -4.21 -4.93 -13.20
N GLY A 131 -3.86 -4.33 -14.35
CA GLY A 131 -3.01 -4.98 -15.36
C GLY A 131 -1.62 -5.35 -14.83
N LEU A 132 -1.02 -4.51 -13.98
CA LEU A 132 0.25 -4.84 -13.32
C LEU A 132 0.10 -6.01 -12.33
N PHE A 133 -1.03 -6.14 -11.65
CA PHE A 133 -1.31 -7.27 -10.77
C PHE A 133 -1.53 -8.57 -11.55
N GLU A 134 -2.24 -8.52 -12.66
CA GLU A 134 -2.40 -9.68 -13.54
C GLU A 134 -1.07 -10.11 -14.17
N ARG A 135 -0.21 -9.16 -14.52
CA ARG A 135 1.17 -9.43 -14.95
C ARG A 135 1.94 -10.17 -13.86
N MET A 136 1.85 -9.69 -12.61
CA MET A 136 2.48 -10.33 -11.46
C MET A 136 2.01 -11.78 -11.30
N GLU A 137 0.69 -12.03 -11.33
CA GLU A 137 0.15 -13.40 -11.27
C GLU A 137 0.74 -14.33 -12.32
N LYS A 138 0.89 -13.84 -13.56
CA LYS A 138 1.44 -14.63 -14.68
C LYS A 138 2.94 -14.92 -14.49
N GLU A 139 3.69 -13.97 -13.94
CA GLU A 139 5.13 -14.09 -13.74
C GLU A 139 5.48 -14.93 -12.51
N VAL A 140 4.64 -14.92 -11.46
CA VAL A 140 4.81 -15.74 -10.25
C VAL A 140 4.09 -17.08 -10.31
N ASP A 141 3.48 -17.43 -11.45
CA ASP A 141 2.69 -18.66 -11.62
C ASP A 141 3.51 -19.91 -11.23
N PRO A 142 3.11 -20.62 -10.16
CA PRO A 142 3.81 -21.80 -9.67
C PRO A 142 3.89 -22.91 -10.72
N ALA A 143 2.88 -23.02 -11.60
CA ALA A 143 2.80 -24.07 -12.61
C ALA A 143 3.79 -23.84 -13.75
N LYS A 144 4.14 -22.59 -14.06
CA LYS A 144 5.14 -22.24 -15.09
C LYS A 144 6.56 -22.22 -14.54
N ASN A 145 6.71 -21.91 -13.26
CA ASN A 145 8.01 -21.76 -12.60
C ASN A 145 8.49 -23.03 -11.87
N GLY A 146 7.79 -24.17 -12.03
CA GLY A 146 8.26 -25.46 -11.52
C GLY A 146 8.23 -25.59 -9.99
N VAL A 147 7.33 -24.89 -9.31
CA VAL A 147 7.20 -24.92 -7.85
C VAL A 147 6.87 -26.34 -7.38
N THR A 148 7.68 -26.86 -6.44
CA THR A 148 7.69 -28.30 -6.11
C THR A 148 6.86 -28.69 -4.89
N GLY A 149 6.25 -27.71 -4.18
CA GLY A 149 5.41 -28.00 -3.01
C GLY A 149 4.47 -26.86 -2.60
N GLU A 150 3.44 -27.20 -1.82
CA GLU A 150 2.42 -26.26 -1.33
C GLU A 150 2.99 -25.09 -0.53
N GLY A 151 4.05 -25.32 0.25
CA GLY A 151 4.71 -24.27 1.03
C GLY A 151 5.43 -23.22 0.16
N GLU A 152 6.07 -23.66 -0.94
CA GLU A 152 6.73 -22.75 -1.90
C GLU A 152 5.68 -21.97 -2.69
N LYS A 153 4.57 -22.62 -3.07
CA LYS A 153 3.42 -21.94 -3.68
C LYS A 153 2.88 -20.86 -2.76
N LYS A 154 2.61 -21.18 -1.49
CA LYS A 154 2.12 -20.20 -0.51
C LYS A 154 3.09 -19.03 -0.34
N ALA A 155 4.39 -19.29 -0.23
CA ALA A 155 5.40 -18.25 -0.08
C ALA A 155 5.53 -17.32 -1.30
N LEU A 156 5.28 -17.85 -2.51
CA LEU A 156 5.29 -17.09 -3.76
C LEU A 156 4.01 -16.31 -4.01
N THR A 157 2.89 -16.74 -3.45
CA THR A 157 1.58 -16.12 -3.72
C THR A 157 1.08 -15.24 -2.59
N SER A 158 1.65 -15.35 -1.38
CA SER A 158 1.27 -14.58 -0.19
C SER A 158 1.40 -13.08 -0.44
N GLY A 159 0.29 -12.36 -0.39
CA GLY A 159 0.25 -10.91 -0.61
C GLY A 159 0.56 -10.44 -2.03
N LEU A 160 0.57 -11.32 -3.04
CA LEU A 160 0.90 -10.96 -4.43
C LEU A 160 -0.27 -11.19 -5.39
N GLY A 161 -0.24 -10.44 -6.49
CA GLY A 161 -1.23 -10.52 -7.57
C GLY A 161 -2.53 -9.81 -7.24
N LEU A 162 -3.50 -9.96 -8.15
CA LEU A 162 -4.84 -9.40 -8.01
C LEU A 162 -5.65 -10.34 -7.11
N TRP A 163 -5.84 -11.59 -7.52
CA TRP A 163 -6.49 -12.61 -6.72
C TRP A 163 -5.94 -13.99 -7.02
N ILE A 164 -5.36 -14.62 -5.99
CA ILE A 164 -4.91 -16.01 -6.02
C ILE A 164 -5.70 -16.76 -4.97
N ASP A 165 -6.37 -17.85 -5.35
CA ASP A 165 -7.19 -18.63 -4.42
C ASP A 165 -6.35 -19.17 -3.26
N GLY A 166 -6.83 -18.94 -2.03
CA GLY A 166 -6.13 -19.29 -0.79
C GLY A 166 -5.09 -18.26 -0.31
N ASN A 167 -4.93 -17.13 -1.00
CA ASN A 167 -4.12 -16.01 -0.51
C ASN A 167 -4.96 -15.10 0.40
N GLU A 168 -4.69 -15.15 1.71
CA GLU A 168 -5.34 -14.31 2.71
C GLU A 168 -4.43 -13.19 3.23
N ASP A 169 -3.13 -13.26 2.94
CA ASP A 169 -2.12 -12.36 3.50
C ASP A 169 -2.08 -11.03 2.76
N LEU A 170 -1.88 -9.91 3.48
CA LEU A 170 -1.60 -8.61 2.84
C LEU A 170 -0.15 -8.53 2.37
N GLY A 171 0.06 -8.01 1.16
CA GLY A 171 1.38 -7.68 0.65
C GLY A 171 1.71 -6.19 0.71
N TRP A 172 2.91 -5.89 0.26
CA TRP A 172 3.42 -4.52 0.17
C TRP A 172 2.49 -3.59 -0.60
N VAL A 173 2.02 -4.04 -1.77
CA VAL A 173 1.21 -3.18 -2.63
C VAL A 173 -0.19 -2.95 -2.08
N ASP A 174 -0.74 -3.94 -1.39
CA ASP A 174 -2.01 -3.83 -0.67
C ASP A 174 -1.97 -2.69 0.37
N VAL A 175 -0.87 -2.61 1.12
CA VAL A 175 -0.64 -1.55 2.13
C VAL A 175 -0.48 -0.18 1.48
N MET A 176 0.17 -0.12 0.31
CA MET A 176 0.39 1.13 -0.42
C MET A 176 -0.90 1.69 -1.05
N VAL A 177 -1.71 0.84 -1.69
CA VAL A 177 -2.89 1.29 -2.44
C VAL A 177 -4.18 1.27 -1.62
N GLY A 178 -4.28 0.35 -0.64
CA GLY A 178 -5.50 0.12 0.13
C GLY A 178 -6.09 1.38 0.78
N PRO A 179 -5.28 2.26 1.40
CA PRO A 179 -5.80 3.50 1.97
C PRO A 179 -6.49 4.40 0.93
N TRP A 180 -6.04 4.38 -0.32
CA TRP A 180 -6.62 5.20 -1.40
C TRP A 180 -7.89 4.57 -1.94
N LEU A 181 -7.91 3.26 -2.19
CA LEU A 181 -9.12 2.58 -2.68
C LEU A 181 -10.23 2.54 -1.65
N TYR A 182 -9.89 2.44 -0.36
CA TYR A 182 -10.88 2.57 0.72
C TYR A 182 -11.50 3.97 0.72
N ARG A 183 -10.65 5.00 0.55
CA ARG A 183 -11.11 6.39 0.41
C ARG A 183 -11.91 6.63 -0.87
N SER A 184 -11.68 5.86 -1.93
CA SER A 184 -12.51 5.93 -3.13
C SER A 184 -13.93 5.45 -2.86
N LYS A 185 -14.09 4.41 -2.00
CA LYS A 185 -15.39 3.84 -1.63
C LYS A 185 -16.24 4.76 -0.74
N ASN A 186 -15.63 5.61 0.08
CA ASN A 186 -16.35 6.55 0.94
C ASN A 186 -16.21 8.03 0.48
N VAL A 187 -15.00 8.59 0.46
CA VAL A 187 -14.74 10.00 0.11
C VAL A 187 -15.08 10.33 -1.34
N LEU A 188 -14.47 9.64 -2.32
CA LEU A 188 -14.75 9.97 -3.74
C LEU A 188 -16.19 9.62 -4.13
N LYS A 189 -16.75 8.55 -3.56
CA LYS A 189 -18.16 8.24 -3.72
C LYS A 189 -19.06 9.38 -3.23
N HIS A 190 -18.80 9.92 -2.04
CA HIS A 190 -19.58 11.02 -1.47
C HIS A 190 -19.43 12.32 -2.27
N TYR A 191 -18.20 12.75 -2.56
CA TYR A 191 -17.95 14.07 -3.16
C TYR A 191 -17.99 14.08 -4.69
N ARG A 192 -17.81 12.94 -5.36
CA ARG A 192 -17.66 12.85 -6.82
C ARG A 192 -18.48 11.73 -7.46
N GLY A 193 -19.30 11.00 -6.69
CA GLY A 193 -20.11 9.90 -7.21
C GLY A 193 -19.29 8.77 -7.82
N PHE A 194 -18.02 8.63 -7.42
CA PHE A 194 -17.13 7.62 -7.98
C PHE A 194 -17.54 6.21 -7.57
N GLU A 195 -17.52 5.30 -8.54
CA GLU A 195 -17.64 3.86 -8.30
C GLU A 195 -16.35 3.18 -8.77
N LEU A 196 -15.91 2.20 -8.00
CA LEU A 196 -14.73 1.40 -8.34
C LEU A 196 -15.01 0.55 -9.59
N PRO A 197 -13.99 0.28 -10.44
CA PRO A 197 -14.15 -0.55 -11.61
C PRO A 197 -14.73 -1.93 -11.24
N PRO A 198 -15.66 -2.48 -12.03
CA PRO A 198 -16.19 -3.81 -11.77
C PRO A 198 -15.18 -4.90 -12.17
N GLY A 199 -15.13 -6.01 -11.43
CA GLY A 199 -14.42 -7.19 -11.89
C GLY A 199 -14.35 -8.28 -10.83
N THR A 200 -14.72 -9.52 -11.15
CA THR A 200 -14.88 -10.60 -10.17
C THR A 200 -13.63 -10.83 -9.30
N LYS A 201 -12.44 -10.83 -9.91
CA LYS A 201 -11.16 -10.93 -9.17
C LYS A 201 -10.85 -9.67 -8.36
N PHE A 202 -11.06 -8.50 -8.95
CA PHE A 202 -10.82 -7.22 -8.30
C PHE A 202 -11.72 -7.00 -7.08
N ASN A 203 -13.00 -7.34 -7.19
CA ASN A 203 -13.94 -7.31 -6.07
C ASN A 203 -13.50 -8.25 -4.93
N LYS A 204 -13.13 -9.50 -5.24
CA LYS A 204 -12.60 -10.43 -4.23
C LYS A 204 -11.34 -9.89 -3.54
N TRP A 205 -10.43 -9.31 -4.32
CA TRP A 205 -9.22 -8.67 -3.81
C TRP A 205 -9.52 -7.51 -2.85
N LEU A 206 -10.41 -6.61 -3.26
CA LEU A 206 -10.87 -5.49 -2.43
C LEU A 206 -11.55 -5.98 -1.15
N ASP A 207 -12.38 -7.01 -1.24
CA ASP A 207 -13.04 -7.60 -0.08
C ASP A 207 -12.02 -8.15 0.91
N ARG A 208 -11.06 -8.96 0.46
CA ARG A 208 -9.95 -9.44 1.30
C ARG A 208 -9.19 -8.27 1.93
N LEU A 209 -8.82 -7.27 1.13
CA LEU A 209 -8.05 -6.11 1.59
C LEU A 209 -8.79 -5.35 2.69
N PHE A 210 -10.04 -4.97 2.45
CA PHE A 210 -10.82 -4.15 3.38
C PHE A 210 -11.34 -4.93 4.59
N GLN A 211 -11.55 -6.24 4.46
CA GLN A 211 -11.98 -7.08 5.57
C GLN A 211 -10.80 -7.59 6.42
N HIS A 212 -9.56 -7.46 5.93
CA HIS A 212 -8.38 -7.92 6.64
C HIS A 212 -8.28 -7.29 8.04
N PRO A 213 -8.07 -8.07 9.12
CA PRO A 213 -8.09 -7.56 10.50
C PRO A 213 -7.13 -6.39 10.74
N TYR A 214 -5.92 -6.45 10.16
CA TYR A 214 -4.95 -5.35 10.29
C TYR A 214 -5.38 -4.09 9.55
N PHE A 215 -6.03 -4.22 8.39
CA PHE A 215 -6.51 -3.05 7.64
C PHE A 215 -7.63 -2.35 8.42
N ARG A 216 -8.66 -3.11 8.84
CA ARG A 216 -9.81 -2.58 9.60
C ARG A 216 -9.41 -1.85 10.88
N ARG A 217 -8.40 -2.35 11.60
CA ARG A 217 -7.88 -1.73 12.83
C ARG A 217 -7.21 -0.37 12.61
N THR A 218 -6.91 -0.02 11.36
CA THR A 218 -6.33 1.28 10.98
C THR A 218 -7.35 2.25 10.39
N CYS A 219 -8.56 1.79 10.11
CA CYS A 219 -9.63 2.62 9.57
C CYS A 219 -10.34 3.42 10.66
N SER A 220 -10.66 4.66 10.32
CA SER A 220 -11.54 5.52 11.13
C SER A 220 -13.00 5.37 10.71
N THR A 221 -13.92 6.09 11.36
CA THR A 221 -15.31 6.20 10.93
C THR A 221 -15.43 6.96 9.61
N ASP A 222 -16.49 6.70 8.84
CA ASP A 222 -16.71 7.36 7.55
C ASP A 222 -16.84 8.88 7.70
N ASP A 223 -17.54 9.38 8.73
CA ASP A 223 -17.66 10.82 9.00
C ASP A 223 -16.30 11.49 9.18
N LEU A 224 -15.35 10.82 9.85
CA LEU A 224 -14.01 11.38 10.05
C LEU A 224 -13.24 11.45 8.72
N TYR A 225 -13.46 10.51 7.80
CA TYR A 225 -12.91 10.60 6.46
C TYR A 225 -13.54 11.76 5.68
N LEU A 226 -14.86 11.93 5.72
CA LEU A 226 -15.53 13.01 5.01
C LEU A 226 -15.07 14.39 5.49
N ASP A 227 -15.00 14.60 6.81
CA ASP A 227 -14.52 15.84 7.43
C ASP A 227 -13.06 16.14 7.05
N SER A 228 -12.19 15.12 7.13
CA SER A 228 -10.77 15.26 6.78
C SER A 228 -10.55 15.67 5.32
N TYR A 229 -11.44 15.28 4.41
CA TYR A 229 -11.30 15.51 2.98
C TYR A 229 -12.19 16.64 2.43
N GLU A 230 -13.10 17.19 3.23
CA GLU A 230 -14.03 18.26 2.85
C GLU A 230 -13.29 19.46 2.23
N ARG A 231 -12.19 19.85 2.87
CA ARG A 231 -11.37 20.99 2.44
C ARG A 231 -10.73 20.80 1.06
N TYR A 232 -10.33 19.56 0.74
CA TYR A 232 -9.80 19.21 -0.57
C TYR A 232 -10.92 19.16 -1.62
N ALA A 233 -12.07 18.61 -1.26
CA ALA A 233 -13.22 18.47 -2.16
C ALA A 233 -13.75 19.82 -2.67
N PHE A 234 -13.75 20.84 -1.80
CA PHE A 234 -14.14 22.21 -2.16
C PHE A 234 -12.97 23.10 -2.61
N ASN A 235 -11.76 22.54 -2.77
CA ASN A 235 -10.54 23.24 -3.16
C ASN A 235 -10.38 24.61 -2.48
N ARG A 236 -10.65 24.67 -1.17
CA ARG A 236 -10.58 25.95 -0.44
C ARG A 236 -9.12 26.46 -0.45
N PRO A 237 -8.88 27.78 -0.51
CA PRO A 237 -7.52 28.31 -0.43
C PRO A 237 -6.85 27.97 0.92
N ASN A 238 -5.52 27.82 0.92
CA ASN A 238 -4.68 27.50 2.10
C ASN A 238 -4.95 26.12 2.76
N THR A 239 -5.33 25.11 1.99
CA THR A 239 -5.78 23.82 2.54
C THR A 239 -4.68 22.82 2.88
N SER A 240 -3.60 22.70 2.08
CA SER A 240 -2.36 21.97 2.45
C SER A 240 -1.25 22.12 1.39
N GLN A 241 -0.01 21.74 1.72
CA GLN A 241 1.09 21.68 0.74
C GLN A 241 0.82 20.66 -0.39
N VAL A 242 0.11 19.56 -0.09
CA VAL A 242 -0.33 18.55 -1.06
C VAL A 242 -1.27 19.17 -2.10
N ALA A 243 -2.26 19.97 -1.67
CA ALA A 243 -3.18 20.66 -2.57
C ALA A 243 -2.44 21.65 -3.47
N ASN A 244 -1.50 22.42 -2.91
CA ASN A 244 -0.70 23.36 -3.68
C ASN A 244 0.23 22.66 -4.69
N ALA A 245 0.82 21.51 -4.32
CA ALA A 245 1.69 20.74 -5.21
C ALA A 245 0.92 20.19 -6.41
N ILE A 246 -0.27 19.60 -6.19
CA ILE A 246 -1.13 19.11 -7.27
C ILE A 246 -1.59 20.25 -8.19
N ASN A 247 -2.09 21.34 -7.62
CA ASN A 247 -2.55 22.51 -8.39
C ASN A 247 -1.41 23.16 -9.22
N SER A 248 -0.15 23.03 -8.77
CA SER A 248 1.01 23.57 -9.48
C SER A 248 1.73 22.54 -10.37
N GLY A 249 1.20 21.31 -10.49
CA GLY A 249 1.82 20.23 -11.28
C GLY A 249 3.15 19.71 -10.71
N ARG A 250 3.44 19.97 -9.44
CA ARG A 250 4.65 19.52 -8.74
C ARG A 250 4.44 18.14 -8.10
N GLY A 251 5.54 17.43 -7.84
CA GLY A 251 5.52 16.19 -7.06
C GLY A 251 4.95 16.42 -5.66
N LEU A 252 4.28 15.39 -5.13
CA LEU A 252 3.71 15.43 -3.77
C LEU A 252 4.83 15.67 -2.74
N PRO A 253 4.65 16.60 -1.79
CA PRO A 253 5.60 16.87 -0.71
C PRO A 253 5.57 15.82 0.39
#